data_AF-K2CUR4-F1
#
_entry.id   AF-K2CUR4-F1
#
_cell.length_a   1.000
_cell.length_b   1.000
_cell.length_c   1.000
_cell.angle_alpha   90.00
_cell.angle_beta   90.00
_cell.angle_gamma   90.00
#
_symmetry.space_group_name_H-M   'P 1'
#
loop_
_entity.id
_entity.type
_entity.pdbx_description
1 polymer ?
#
loop_
_entity_poly.entity_id
_entity_poly.type
_entity_poly.pdbx_seq_one_letter_code
_entity_poly.pdbx_strand_id
1 'polypeptide(L)' 'MTIDMVKEDPKHRIIKAKLTALIAMYFGENTAEVYKATYQDMPVEFVEKSSEKLLTEYLGIDRARALITEVKTEQV' A
#
# COMPACT_ATOMS: atom_id res chain seq x y z
N MET A 1 -4.30 -30.24 10.31
CA MET A 1 -4.74 -28.83 10.30
C MET A 1 -4.45 -28.28 8.92
N THR A 2 -5.44 -28.23 8.05
CA THR A 2 -5.33 -27.49 6.80
C THR A 2 -5.41 -26.02 7.19
N ILE A 3 -4.28 -25.33 7.14
CA ILE A 3 -4.27 -23.87 7.19
C ILE A 3 -4.98 -23.47 5.89
N ASP A 4 -6.27 -23.17 5.97
CA ASP A 4 -6.95 -22.44 4.92
C ASP A 4 -6.18 -21.13 4.76
N MET A 5 -5.30 -21.08 3.77
CA MET A 5 -4.77 -19.83 3.26
C MET A 5 -5.99 -19.03 2.85
N VAL A 6 -6.41 -18.11 3.72
CA VAL A 6 -7.42 -17.11 3.40
C VAL A 6 -6.91 -16.42 2.15
N LYS A 7 -7.46 -16.79 0.98
CA LYS A 7 -7.08 -16.20 -0.30
C LYS A 7 -7.38 -14.72 -0.16
N GLU A 8 -6.33 -13.92 -0.09
CA GLU A 8 -6.48 -12.48 0.06
C GLU A 8 -7.36 -11.96 -1.08
N ASP A 9 -8.38 -11.17 -0.70
CA ASP A 9 -9.33 -10.58 -1.64
C ASP A 9 -8.54 -9.96 -2.81
N PRO A 10 -8.84 -10.31 -4.08
CA PRO A 10 -8.20 -9.69 -5.24
C PRO A 10 -8.14 -8.16 -5.16
N LYS A 11 -9.13 -7.50 -4.55
CA LYS A 11 -9.15 -6.05 -4.32
C LYS A 11 -8.03 -5.59 -3.39
N HIS A 12 -7.79 -6.29 -2.29
CA HIS A 12 -6.72 -5.95 -1.34
C HIS A 12 -5.34 -6.11 -1.98
N ARG A 13 -5.17 -7.15 -2.81
CA ARG A 13 -3.94 -7.35 -3.58
C ARG A 13 -3.67 -6.20 -4.56
N ILE A 14 -4.71 -5.71 -5.24
CA ILE A 14 -4.59 -4.55 -6.15
C ILE A 14 -4.22 -3.29 -5.36
N ILE A 15 -4.87 -3.03 -4.22
CA ILE A 15 -4.56 -1.87 -3.37
C ILE A 15 -3.10 -1.91 -2.92
N LYS A 16 -2.62 -3.03 -2.38
CA LYS A 16 -1.22 -3.19 -1.98
C LYS A 16 -0.24 -2.98 -3.14
N ALA A 17 -0.57 -3.46 -4.34
CA ALA A 17 0.26 -3.24 -5.52
C ALA A 17 0.31 -1.76 -5.93
N LYS A 18 -0.83 -1.06 -5.93
CA LYS A 18 -0.89 0.39 -6.20
C LYS A 18 -0.10 1.19 -5.17
N LEU A 19 -0.22 0.87 -3.88
CA LEU A 19 0.56 1.50 -2.82
C LEU A 19 2.06 1.27 -3.01
N THR A 20 2.47 0.03 -3.33
CA THR A 20 3.88 -0.29 -3.63
C THR A 20 4.40 0.52 -4.82
N ALA A 21 3.59 0.68 -5.86
CA ALA A 21 3.93 1.51 -7.02
C ALA A 21 4.09 2.99 -6.64
N LEU A 22 3.21 3.55 -5.80
CA LEU A 22 3.39 4.90 -5.27
C LEU A 22 4.71 5.03 -4.49
N ILE A 23 5.03 4.05 -3.64
CA ILE A 23 6.32 4.05 -2.94
C ILE A 23 7.49 4.03 -3.93
N ALA A 24 7.42 3.24 -5.00
CA ALA A 24 8.46 3.21 -6.03
C ALA A 24 8.63 4.57 -6.73
N MET A 25 7.52 5.24 -7.04
CA MET A 25 7.53 6.54 -7.72
C MET A 25 8.16 7.65 -6.89
N TYR A 26 7.93 7.67 -5.57
CA TYR A 26 8.41 8.74 -4.68
C TYR A 26 9.73 8.43 -3.97
N PHE A 27 10.03 7.15 -3.72
CA PHE A 27 11.18 6.73 -2.91
C PHE A 27 12.12 5.77 -3.65
N GLY A 28 11.84 5.43 -4.90
CA GLY A 28 12.65 4.55 -5.75
C GLY A 28 12.31 3.06 -5.60
N GLU A 29 12.71 2.29 -6.62
CA GLU A 29 12.38 0.85 -6.74
C GLU A 29 12.91 0.02 -5.57
N ASN A 30 14.15 0.25 -5.14
CA ASN A 30 14.75 -0.47 -4.01
C ASN A 30 13.92 -0.32 -2.72
N THR A 31 13.42 0.89 -2.45
CA THR A 31 12.58 1.15 -1.28
C THR A 31 11.25 0.42 -1.39
N ALA A 32 10.66 0.39 -2.59
CA ALA A 32 9.42 -0.31 -2.85
C ALA A 32 9.55 -1.84 -2.71
N GLU A 33 10.68 -2.42 -3.09
CA GLU A 33 10.96 -3.85 -2.89
C GLU A 33 11.01 -4.21 -1.40
N VAL A 34 11.75 -3.43 -0.60
CA VAL A 34 11.82 -3.62 0.86
C VAL A 34 10.43 -3.41 1.49
N TYR A 35 9.71 -2.38 1.05
CA TYR A 35 8.34 -2.10 1.49
C TYR A 35 7.42 -3.30 1.21
N LYS A 36 7.41 -3.80 -0.03
CA LYS A 36 6.62 -4.96 -0.42
C LYS A 36 6.96 -6.18 0.41
N ALA A 37 8.24 -6.52 0.57
CA ALA A 37 8.67 -7.66 1.38
C ALA A 37 8.23 -7.55 2.84
N THR A 38 8.24 -6.34 3.40
CA THR A 38 7.87 -6.05 4.80
C THR A 38 6.36 -6.14 5.02
N TYR A 39 5.56 -5.68 4.06
CA TYR A 39 4.12 -5.49 4.24
C TYR A 39 3.23 -6.47 3.44
N GLN A 40 3.79 -7.38 2.63
CA GLN A 40 3.02 -8.28 1.76
C GLN A 40 1.97 -9.11 2.51
N ASP A 41 2.30 -9.60 3.70
CA ASP A 41 1.43 -10.48 4.50
C ASP A 41 0.55 -9.70 5.51
N MET A 42 0.72 -8.37 5.58
CA MET A 42 -0.02 -7.52 6.51
C MET A 42 -1.44 -7.21 5.99
N PRO A 43 -2.43 -6.98 6.86
CA PRO A 43 -3.76 -6.52 6.43
C PRO A 43 -3.69 -5.23 5.62
N VAL A 44 -4.55 -5.08 4.60
CA VAL A 44 -4.52 -3.93 3.68
C VAL A 44 -4.66 -2.59 4.43
N GLU A 45 -5.48 -2.54 5.48
CA GLU A 45 -5.70 -1.34 6.29
C GLU A 45 -4.43 -0.91 7.02
N PHE A 46 -3.56 -1.85 7.36
CA PHE A 46 -2.26 -1.56 7.95
C PHE A 46 -1.31 -1.00 6.89
N VAL A 47 -1.27 -1.60 5.70
CA VAL A 47 -0.46 -1.13 4.56
C VAL A 47 -0.87 0.29 4.15
N GLU A 48 -2.17 0.59 4.11
CA GLU A 48 -2.72 1.93 3.86
C GLU A 48 -2.18 2.96 4.86
N LYS A 49 -2.29 2.68 6.17
CA LYS A 49 -1.82 3.58 7.22
C LYS A 49 -0.30 3.79 7.19
N SER A 50 0.46 2.71 6.95
CA SER A 50 1.91 2.81 6.82
C SER A 50 2.32 3.62 5.59
N SER A 51 1.63 3.44 4.46
CA SER A 51 1.83 4.25 3.26
C SER A 51 1.49 5.73 3.50
N GLU A 52 0.36 6.02 4.14
CA GLU A 52 -0.06 7.40 4.46
C GLU A 52 0.99 8.10 5.31
N LYS A 53 1.50 7.42 6.34
CA LYS A 53 2.53 7.98 7.22
C LYS A 53 3.82 8.29 6.46
N LEU A 54 4.32 7.34 5.69
CA LEU A 54 5.55 7.50 4.92
C LEU A 54 5.43 8.62 3.89
N LEU A 55 4.31 8.67 3.15
CA LEU A 55 4.04 9.73 2.19
C LEU A 55 3.82 11.09 2.86
N THR A 56 3.25 11.14 4.07
CA THR A 56 3.05 12.38 4.83
C THR A 56 4.37 13.04 5.19
N GLU A 57 5.38 12.24 5.57
CA GLU A 57 6.72 12.75 5.89
C GLU A 57 7.42 13.37 4.67
N TYR A 58 7.07 12.94 3.46
CA TYR A 58 7.69 13.42 2.21
C TYR A 58 6.89 14.50 1.47
N LEU A 59 5.55 14.38 1.42
CA LEU A 59 4.65 15.22 0.61
C LEU A 59 3.75 16.14 1.43
N GLY A 60 3.74 15.98 2.76
CA GLY A 60 2.78 16.61 3.65
C GLY A 60 1.45 15.85 3.72
N ILE A 61 0.70 16.11 4.80
CA ILE A 61 -0.47 15.33 5.20
C ILE A 61 -1.61 15.34 4.16
N ASP A 62 -1.89 16.50 3.58
CA ASP A 62 -3.03 16.66 2.67
C ASP A 62 -2.81 15.89 1.36
N ARG A 63 -1.60 15.97 0.79
CA ARG A 63 -1.28 15.26 -0.45
C ARG A 63 -1.19 13.76 -0.24
N ALA A 64 -0.61 13.31 0.88
CA ALA A 64 -0.55 11.90 1.23
C ALA A 64 -1.95 11.29 1.33
N ARG A 65 -2.88 11.96 2.05
CA ARG A 65 -4.27 11.52 2.16
C ARG A 65 -4.98 11.45 0.83
N ALA A 66 -4.82 12.47 -0.02
CA ALA A 66 -5.41 12.48 -1.36
C ALA A 66 -4.97 11.26 -2.19
N LEU A 67 -3.67 10.94 -2.19
CA LEU A 67 -3.14 9.77 -2.93
C LEU A 67 -3.69 8.43 -2.40
N ILE A 68 -3.78 8.27 -1.07
CA ILE A 68 -4.36 7.06 -0.47
C ILE A 68 -5.84 6.94 -0.82
N THR A 69 -6.58 8.04 -0.82
CA THR A 69 -7.98 8.06 -1.26
C THR A 69 -8.09 7.69 -2.75
N GLU A 70 -7.28 8.28 -3.64
CA GLU A 70 -7.27 7.97 -5.07
C GLU A 70 -7.06 6.47 -5.33
N VAL A 71 -6.08 5.84 -4.66
CA VAL A 71 -5.81 4.40 -4.74
C VAL A 71 -7.04 3.55 -4.40
N LYS A 72 -7.83 3.98 -3.42
CA LYS A 72 -9.04 3.30 -2.97
C LYS A 72 -10.25 3.54 -3.87
N THR A 73 -10.30 4.71 -4.52
CA THR A 73 -11.50 5.20 -5.23
C THR A 73 -11.49 4.92 -6.73
N GLU A 74 -10.33 4.67 -7.34
CA GLU A 74 -10.20 4.21 -8.75
C GLU A 74 -10.78 2.79 -9.00
N GLN A 75 -11.76 2.37 -8.20
CA GLN A 75 -12.54 1.15 -8.37
C GLN A 75 -13.99 1.54 -8.74
N VAL A 76 -14.16 2.25 -9.85
CA VAL A 76 -15.45 2.39 -10.54
C VAL A 76 -15.36 1.73 -11.90
#